data_AF-A0A438AM63-F1
#
_entry.id   AF-A0A438AM63-F1
#
_cell.length_a   1.000
_cell.length_b   1.000
_cell.length_c   1.000
_cell.angle_alpha   90.00
_cell.angle_beta   90.00
_cell.angle_gamma   90.00
#
_symmetry.space_group_name_H-M   'P 1'
#
loop_
_entity.id
_entity.type
_entity.pdbx_description
1 polymer ?
#
loop_
_entity_poly.entity_id
_entity_poly.type
_entity_poly.pdbx_seq_one_letter_code
_entity_poly.pdbx_strand_id
1 'polypeptide(L)'
;MPRPIRSRAAAGSRPGPTRLNWIDVMTGVASFISTPRLTLRPLGPDDAEAIVHGIGNYDVARWLSSVPYPYDPGLARDYLASPIAAPGRAWAICDATGLRGVISLNGELGYWLARDAWGMGYLTEAGDHLVDAWFARRGAAPLVAGYLPGNDRSAHVLTKLGFVQSGVAPTTSRPLAQRLDAPQMVLTRARWQSRRSYRLETPRLTLRSLRLRDWRALQRLGADPRVAPMMASLRTPWPAAEVRDWIRAAPYRGRPGFRLAICRRGQVIGSLGLGPLRAGAAPDLAYFLGPRHWGRGFATEAVGAFVADVMDRFDLPAVTAGHFADNPGSGRVLGKLGFVRTGEEMALSAARLEPARNLLYRLDRNSLRQVP
;
A
#
# COMPACT_ATOMS: atom_id res chain seq x y z
N MET A 1 22.19 -49.85 46.45
CA MET A 1 22.50 -48.74 45.53
C MET A 1 21.42 -48.60 44.47
N PRO A 2 20.56 -47.57 44.58
CA PRO A 2 19.78 -47.06 43.46
C PRO A 2 20.11 -45.58 43.16
N ARG A 3 20.13 -45.24 41.87
CA ARG A 3 20.47 -43.92 41.28
C ARG A 3 19.40 -42.85 41.56
N PRO A 4 19.77 -41.55 41.59
CA PRO A 4 18.86 -40.47 41.93
C PRO A 4 17.96 -40.04 40.76
N ILE A 5 16.78 -39.53 41.17
CA ILE A 5 15.67 -39.00 40.39
C ILE A 5 16.10 -37.75 39.61
N ARG A 6 15.88 -37.73 38.29
CA ARG A 6 15.96 -36.49 37.49
C ARG A 6 14.58 -35.84 37.41
N SER A 7 14.44 -34.66 38.01
CA SER A 7 13.24 -33.83 37.93
C SER A 7 13.08 -33.24 36.52
N ARG A 8 11.83 -33.22 36.06
CA ARG A 8 11.36 -32.61 34.80
C ARG A 8 11.41 -31.09 34.94
N ALA A 9 12.29 -30.42 34.21
CA ALA A 9 12.23 -28.98 34.02
C ALA A 9 11.16 -28.65 32.97
N ALA A 10 10.12 -27.93 33.38
CA ALA A 10 9.07 -27.42 32.52
C ALA A 10 9.65 -26.34 31.58
N ALA A 11 9.37 -26.47 30.29
CA ALA A 11 9.69 -25.49 29.27
C ALA A 11 8.92 -24.19 29.55
N GLY A 12 9.66 -23.13 29.89
CA GLY A 12 9.12 -21.78 30.00
C GLY A 12 8.69 -21.27 28.62
N SER A 13 7.38 -21.24 28.39
CA SER A 13 6.76 -20.57 27.25
C SER A 13 6.99 -19.05 27.34
N ARG A 14 7.72 -18.49 26.39
CA ARG A 14 7.77 -17.04 26.14
C ARG A 14 6.39 -16.58 25.62
N PRO A 15 5.76 -15.55 26.21
CA PRO A 15 4.54 -14.98 25.64
C PRO A 15 4.89 -14.16 24.39
N GLY A 16 4.26 -14.47 23.26
CA GLY A 16 4.35 -13.68 22.03
C GLY A 16 3.63 -12.33 22.17
N PRO A 17 3.94 -11.33 21.32
CA PRO A 17 3.42 -9.98 21.45
C PRO A 17 1.91 -9.97 21.19
N THR A 18 1.14 -9.65 22.23
CA THR A 18 -0.30 -9.47 22.17
C THR A 18 -0.60 -8.18 21.38
N ARG A 19 -1.19 -8.33 20.19
CA ARG A 19 -1.70 -7.19 19.40
C ARG A 19 -2.93 -6.60 20.10
N LEU A 20 -2.74 -5.61 20.95
CA LEU A 20 -3.80 -4.64 21.19
C LEU A 20 -3.55 -3.43 20.29
N ASN A 21 -4.46 -3.20 19.34
CA ASN A 21 -4.58 -1.94 18.61
C ASN A 21 -5.27 -0.93 19.51
N TRP A 22 -4.53 -0.03 20.15
CA TRP A 22 -5.11 1.07 20.93
C TRP A 22 -5.36 2.22 19.94
N ILE A 23 -6.64 2.45 19.61
CA ILE A 23 -7.10 3.65 18.92
C ILE A 23 -6.97 4.80 19.93
N ASP A 24 -6.26 5.87 19.56
CA ASP A 24 -6.16 7.04 20.43
C ASP A 24 -7.51 7.79 20.46
N VAL A 25 -8.00 8.14 21.64
CA VAL A 25 -9.34 8.74 21.83
C VAL A 25 -9.41 10.19 21.33
N MET A 26 -8.27 10.90 21.22
CA MET A 26 -8.22 12.30 20.80
C MET A 26 -8.10 12.45 19.27
N THR A 27 -7.29 11.63 18.60
CA THR A 27 -7.17 11.68 17.12
C THR A 27 -7.97 10.60 16.41
N GLY A 28 -8.32 9.51 17.07
CA GLY A 28 -8.99 8.35 16.48
C GLY A 28 -8.11 7.57 15.50
N VAL A 29 -6.82 7.90 15.40
CA VAL A 29 -5.84 7.20 14.56
C VAL A 29 -5.11 6.16 15.40
N ALA A 30 -4.77 5.01 14.80
CA ALA A 30 -4.05 3.96 15.51
C ALA A 30 -2.66 4.45 15.94
N SER A 31 -2.30 4.17 17.20
CA SER A 31 -0.97 4.49 17.73
C SER A 31 0.16 3.70 17.07
N PHE A 32 -0.16 2.56 16.46
CA PHE A 32 0.77 1.74 15.69
C PHE A 32 0.27 1.54 14.27
N ILE A 33 1.15 1.76 13.28
CA ILE A 33 0.85 1.53 11.87
C ILE A 33 2.02 0.76 11.26
N SER A 34 1.74 -0.44 10.77
CA SER A 34 2.72 -1.26 10.04
C SER A 34 2.62 -0.98 8.55
N THR A 35 3.79 -0.82 7.92
CA THR A 35 3.95 -0.69 6.48
C THR A 35 4.84 -1.83 5.96
N PRO A 36 5.06 -1.97 4.64
CA PRO A 36 5.93 -3.03 4.11
C PRO A 36 7.36 -3.02 4.68
N ARG A 37 7.94 -1.84 4.93
CA ARG A 37 9.33 -1.70 5.41
C ARG A 37 9.46 -1.02 6.77
N LEU A 38 8.40 -0.38 7.25
CA LEU A 38 8.46 0.51 8.41
C LEU A 38 7.41 0.15 9.46
N THR A 39 7.71 0.57 10.69
CA THR A 39 6.75 0.64 11.78
C THR A 39 6.63 2.08 12.23
N LEU A 40 5.41 2.61 12.20
CA LEU A 40 5.07 3.84 12.91
C LEU A 40 4.61 3.48 14.31
N ARG A 41 5.29 4.00 15.32
CA ARG A 41 4.98 3.74 16.74
C ARG A 41 5.02 5.03 17.55
N PRO A 42 4.42 5.06 18.76
CA PRO A 42 4.60 6.18 19.67
C PRO A 42 6.08 6.45 19.95
N LEU A 43 6.39 7.72 20.17
CA LEU A 43 7.71 8.16 20.64
C LEU A 43 7.91 7.75 22.10
N GLY A 44 9.15 7.43 22.46
CA GLY A 44 9.55 7.09 23.83
C GLY A 44 10.82 7.83 24.25
N PRO A 45 11.18 7.78 25.55
CA PRO A 45 12.38 8.46 26.07
C PRO A 45 13.67 7.98 25.38
N ASP A 46 13.75 6.71 25.00
CA ASP A 46 14.91 6.12 24.33
C ASP A 46 15.13 6.66 22.89
N ASP A 47 14.15 7.38 22.33
CA ASP A 47 14.28 8.01 21.01
C ASP A 47 15.13 9.29 21.04
N ALA A 48 15.43 9.84 22.23
CA ALA A 48 16.08 11.14 22.38
C ALA A 48 17.41 11.24 21.61
N GLU A 49 18.27 10.23 21.72
CA GLU A 49 19.58 10.23 21.05
C GLU A 49 19.43 10.23 19.52
N ALA A 50 18.54 9.38 18.99
CA ALA A 50 18.28 9.32 17.55
C ALA A 50 17.65 10.61 17.01
N ILE A 51 16.79 11.26 17.81
CA ILE A 51 16.23 12.58 17.48
C ILE A 51 17.36 13.61 17.43
N VAL A 52 18.21 13.71 18.45
CA VAL A 52 19.36 14.64 18.47
C VAL A 52 20.26 14.40 17.27
N HIS A 53 20.60 13.14 16.97
CA HIS A 53 21.42 12.81 15.80
C HIS A 53 20.76 13.25 14.48
N GLY A 54 19.46 13.00 14.34
CA GLY A 54 18.70 13.30 13.13
C GLY A 54 18.52 14.80 12.88
N ILE A 55 17.90 15.52 13.82
CA ILE A 55 17.60 16.96 13.66
C ILE A 55 18.71 17.89 14.13
N GLY A 56 19.70 17.39 14.87
CA GLY A 56 20.95 18.13 15.13
C GLY A 56 21.83 18.26 13.88
N ASN A 57 21.57 17.49 12.81
CA ASN A 57 22.19 17.71 11.52
C ASN A 57 21.58 18.95 10.82
N TYR A 58 22.39 19.97 10.54
CA TYR A 58 21.92 21.22 9.94
C TYR A 58 21.23 21.02 8.57
N ASP A 59 21.67 20.03 7.79
CA ASP A 59 21.02 19.73 6.51
C ASP A 59 19.56 19.30 6.69
N VAL A 60 19.22 18.70 7.83
CA VAL A 60 17.85 18.34 8.22
C VAL A 60 17.17 19.54 8.88
N ALA A 61 17.77 20.08 9.95
CA ALA A 61 17.20 21.15 10.76
C ALA A 61 16.79 22.37 9.93
N ARG A 62 17.61 22.80 8.95
CA ARG A 62 17.32 23.98 8.11
C ARG A 62 15.95 23.97 7.42
N TRP A 63 15.34 22.79 7.29
CA TRP A 63 14.03 22.59 6.68
C TRP A 63 12.86 22.51 7.67
N LEU A 64 13.12 22.58 8.97
CA LEU A 64 12.14 22.43 10.04
C LEU A 64 11.90 23.79 10.70
N SER A 65 10.78 24.44 10.36
CA SER A 65 10.48 25.83 10.75
C SER A 65 10.61 26.10 12.24
N SER A 66 10.13 25.18 13.09
CA SER A 66 9.99 25.38 14.54
C SER A 66 11.14 24.81 15.37
N VAL A 67 12.06 24.07 14.75
CA VAL A 67 13.17 23.42 15.44
C VAL A 67 14.27 24.45 15.69
N PRO A 68 14.75 24.66 16.92
CA PRO A 68 15.93 25.51 17.16
C PRO A 68 17.20 24.86 16.60
N TYR A 69 18.21 25.68 16.29
CA TYR A 69 19.53 25.21 15.91
C TYR A 69 20.61 26.04 16.64
N PRO A 70 21.62 25.41 17.28
CA PRO A 70 21.85 23.96 17.40
C PRO A 70 20.75 23.24 18.22
N TYR A 71 20.62 21.92 18.01
CA TYR A 71 19.62 21.08 18.70
C TYR A 71 20.31 20.14 19.68
N ASP A 72 20.02 20.28 20.98
CA ASP A 72 20.70 19.57 22.07
C ASP A 72 19.81 18.49 22.74
N PRO A 73 20.39 17.61 23.58
CA PRO A 73 19.63 16.56 24.27
C PRO A 73 18.57 17.05 25.27
N GLY A 74 18.69 18.27 25.81
CA GLY A 74 17.64 18.90 26.62
C GLY A 74 16.39 19.17 25.78
N LEU A 75 16.57 19.80 24.62
CA LEU A 75 15.49 20.06 23.67
C LEU A 75 14.78 18.79 23.21
N ALA A 76 15.52 17.68 23.01
CA ALA A 76 14.92 16.39 22.69
C ALA A 76 14.02 15.85 23.81
N ARG A 77 14.46 15.94 25.07
CA ARG A 77 13.66 15.54 26.24
C ARG A 77 12.40 16.38 26.39
N ASP A 78 12.53 17.70 26.22
CA ASP A 78 11.39 18.62 26.29
C ASP A 78 10.37 18.34 25.18
N TYR A 79 10.84 18.07 23.96
CA TYR A 79 9.97 17.66 22.85
C TYR A 79 9.23 16.36 23.16
N LEU A 80 9.93 15.33 23.65
CA LEU A 80 9.35 14.04 24.00
C LEU A 80 8.32 14.12 25.15
N ALA A 81 8.50 15.06 26.07
CA ALA A 81 7.55 15.34 27.15
C ALA A 81 6.36 16.21 26.71
N SER A 82 6.42 16.81 25.51
CA SER A 82 5.40 17.76 25.05
C SER A 82 4.13 17.06 24.53
N PRO A 83 2.97 17.74 24.56
CA PRO A 83 1.74 17.24 23.94
C PRO A 83 1.84 16.98 22.41
N ILE A 84 2.86 17.54 21.75
CA ILE A 84 3.12 17.37 20.31
C ILE A 84 3.64 15.95 20.03
N ALA A 85 4.42 15.38 20.96
CA ALA A 85 4.99 14.04 20.88
C ALA A 85 4.08 12.95 21.43
N ALA A 86 2.89 13.30 21.91
CA ALA A 86 1.96 12.35 22.50
C ALA A 86 1.54 11.25 21.51
N PRO A 87 1.23 10.02 22.01
CA PRO A 87 0.66 8.96 21.20
C PRO A 87 -0.56 9.45 20.39
N GLY A 88 -0.71 8.95 19.16
CA GLY A 88 -1.78 9.37 18.26
C GLY A 88 -1.61 10.76 17.64
N ARG A 89 -0.61 11.55 18.05
CA ARG A 89 -0.25 12.87 17.48
C ARG A 89 1.10 12.87 16.79
N ALA A 90 2.06 12.07 17.27
CA ALA A 90 3.33 11.84 16.59
C ALA A 90 3.72 10.36 16.62
N TRP A 91 4.46 9.96 15.60
CA TRP A 91 4.98 8.61 15.45
C TRP A 91 6.45 8.65 15.07
N ALA A 92 7.26 7.86 15.77
CA ALA A 92 8.57 7.48 15.28
C ALA A 92 8.42 6.66 14.00
N ILE A 93 9.16 7.02 12.96
CA ILE A 93 9.29 6.23 11.73
C ILE A 93 10.47 5.28 11.94
N CYS A 94 10.20 3.98 12.14
CA CYS A 94 11.23 2.98 12.40
C CYS A 94 11.38 2.01 11.23
N ASP A 95 12.61 1.69 10.85
CA ASP A 95 12.96 0.55 10.01
C ASP A 95 13.54 -0.60 10.87
N ALA A 96 14.20 -1.59 10.26
CA ALA A 96 14.82 -2.71 10.96
C ALA A 96 16.01 -2.32 11.89
N THR A 97 16.56 -1.12 11.70
CA THR A 97 17.75 -0.62 12.41
C THR A 97 17.42 0.43 13.47
N GLY A 98 16.19 0.95 13.51
CA GLY A 98 15.73 1.86 14.56
C GLY A 98 14.96 3.06 14.01
N LEU A 99 14.92 4.14 14.81
CA LEU A 99 14.27 5.40 14.43
C LEU A 99 15.03 6.07 13.28
N ARG A 100 14.30 6.40 12.21
CA ARG A 100 14.79 7.12 11.03
C ARG A 100 14.21 8.51 10.87
N GLY A 101 13.20 8.85 11.67
CA GLY A 101 12.60 10.17 11.71
C GLY A 101 11.28 10.17 12.46
N VAL A 102 10.53 11.26 12.32
CA VAL A 102 9.23 11.43 12.97
C VAL A 102 8.23 11.98 11.98
N ILE A 103 6.99 11.51 12.08
CA ILE A 103 5.81 12.05 11.38
C ILE A 103 4.74 12.39 12.40
N SER A 104 4.03 13.48 12.21
CA SER A 104 3.07 13.99 13.20
C SER A 104 1.85 14.64 12.56
N LEU A 105 0.74 14.64 13.30
CA LEU A 105 -0.53 15.27 12.97
C LEU A 105 -0.92 16.19 14.14
N ASN A 106 -0.52 17.45 14.06
CA ASN A 106 -0.71 18.45 15.10
C ASN A 106 -1.43 19.69 14.53
N GLY A 107 -2.65 19.50 14.05
CA GLY A 107 -3.36 20.49 13.23
C GLY A 107 -2.86 20.54 11.78
N GLU A 108 -1.58 20.24 11.56
CA GLU A 108 -0.95 20.00 10.27
C GLU A 108 -0.13 18.70 10.25
N LEU A 109 0.13 18.18 9.05
CA LEU A 109 1.05 17.09 8.81
C LEU A 109 2.48 17.64 8.77
N GLY A 110 3.25 17.34 9.83
CA GLY A 110 4.67 17.68 9.93
C GLY A 110 5.54 16.43 9.99
N TYR A 111 6.76 16.50 9.47
CA TYR A 111 7.67 15.36 9.47
C TYR A 111 9.13 15.75 9.30
N TRP A 112 10.01 14.81 9.60
CA TRP A 112 11.42 14.84 9.22
C TRP A 112 11.98 13.42 9.10
N LEU A 113 13.08 13.27 8.36
CA LEU A 113 13.89 12.06 8.31
C LEU A 113 15.35 12.43 8.56
N ALA A 114 16.09 11.56 9.25
CA ALA A 114 17.54 11.63 9.35
C ALA A 114 18.17 11.62 7.94
N ARG A 115 19.33 12.26 7.82
CA ARG A 115 19.96 12.51 6.52
C ARG A 115 20.26 11.23 5.72
N ASP A 116 20.66 10.17 6.42
CA ASP A 116 20.99 8.85 5.86
C ASP A 116 19.74 8.09 5.35
N ALA A 117 18.55 8.45 5.82
CA ALA A 117 17.28 7.85 5.40
C ALA A 117 16.63 8.55 4.19
N TRP A 118 17.28 9.58 3.62
CA TRP A 118 16.76 10.32 2.47
C TRP A 118 16.85 9.51 1.17
N GLY A 119 15.92 9.74 0.24
CA GLY A 119 15.90 9.05 -1.06
C GLY A 119 15.39 7.61 -1.02
N MET A 120 15.20 7.01 0.16
CA MET A 120 14.74 5.62 0.32
C MET A 120 13.21 5.43 0.18
N GLY A 121 12.48 6.53 0.00
CA GLY A 121 11.01 6.54 -0.11
C GLY A 121 10.26 6.36 1.22
N TYR A 122 10.97 6.32 2.35
CA TYR A 122 10.38 6.04 3.67
C TYR A 122 9.29 7.03 4.07
N LEU A 123 9.50 8.32 3.83
CA LEU A 123 8.52 9.32 4.21
C LEU A 123 7.24 9.24 3.37
N THR A 124 7.35 8.95 2.07
CA THR A 124 6.18 8.72 1.22
C THR A 124 5.42 7.47 1.68
N GLU A 125 6.11 6.40 2.07
CA GLU A 125 5.49 5.17 2.57
C GLU A 125 4.77 5.38 3.91
N ALA A 126 5.45 6.01 4.88
CA ALA A 126 4.90 6.37 6.18
C ALA A 126 3.67 7.29 6.02
N GLY A 127 3.81 8.36 5.22
CA GLY A 127 2.73 9.30 4.95
C GLY A 127 1.54 8.66 4.27
N ASP A 128 1.74 7.75 3.30
CA ASP A 128 0.66 7.06 2.57
C ASP A 128 -0.24 6.26 3.54
N HIS A 129 0.38 5.56 4.48
CA HIS A 129 -0.33 4.76 5.48
C HIS A 129 -0.97 5.63 6.58
N LEU A 130 -0.32 6.70 7.03
CA LEU A 130 -0.89 7.62 8.02
C LEU A 130 -2.09 8.39 7.44
N VAL A 131 -1.99 8.88 6.20
CA VAL A 131 -3.09 9.54 5.48
C VAL A 131 -4.28 8.59 5.29
N ASP A 132 -4.03 7.33 4.93
CA ASP A 132 -5.07 6.31 4.83
C ASP A 132 -5.76 6.10 6.18
N ALA A 133 -5.00 5.99 7.28
CA ALA A 133 -5.55 5.84 8.62
C ALA A 133 -6.37 7.07 9.05
N TRP A 134 -5.92 8.29 8.72
CA TRP A 134 -6.62 9.53 8.99
C TRP A 134 -7.99 9.58 8.31
N PHE A 135 -8.04 9.34 6.99
CA PHE A 135 -9.28 9.42 6.20
C PHE A 135 -10.17 8.17 6.30
N ALA A 136 -9.68 7.05 6.83
CA ALA A 136 -10.53 5.91 7.16
C ALA A 136 -11.63 6.29 8.18
N ARG A 137 -11.39 7.29 9.03
CA ARG A 137 -12.39 7.84 9.96
C ARG A 137 -13.48 8.59 9.19
N ARG A 138 -14.73 8.42 9.63
CA ARG A 138 -15.85 9.22 9.11
C ARG A 138 -15.70 10.67 9.57
N GLY A 139 -15.98 11.62 8.68
CA GLY A 139 -15.91 13.05 9.01
C GLY A 139 -14.49 13.60 9.19
N ALA A 140 -13.44 12.85 8.86
CA ALA A 140 -12.06 13.36 8.93
C ALA A 140 -11.91 14.66 8.12
N ALA A 141 -11.44 15.72 8.79
CA ALA A 141 -11.16 17.01 8.19
C ALA A 141 -10.05 16.91 7.12
N PRO A 142 -9.97 17.88 6.18
CA PRO A 142 -8.82 18.00 5.29
C PRO A 142 -7.51 18.05 6.09
N LEU A 143 -6.47 17.41 5.56
CA LEU A 143 -5.11 17.55 6.10
C LEU A 143 -4.47 18.77 5.46
N VAL A 144 -3.82 19.59 6.27
CA VAL A 144 -2.95 20.67 5.81
C VAL A 144 -1.50 20.30 6.10
N ALA A 145 -0.58 20.85 5.31
CA ALA A 145 0.86 20.71 5.49
C ALA A 145 1.55 21.93 4.86
N GLY A 146 2.81 22.17 5.20
CA GLY A 146 3.63 23.18 4.54
C GLY A 146 5.04 22.70 4.31
N TYR A 147 5.77 23.41 3.45
CA TYR A 147 7.22 23.24 3.32
C TYR A 147 7.91 24.59 3.10
N LEU A 148 9.16 24.72 3.53
CA LEU A 148 9.94 25.94 3.28
C LEU A 148 10.40 26.01 1.82
N PRO A 149 10.44 27.21 1.19
CA PRO A 149 10.91 27.39 -0.18
C PRO A 149 12.31 26.78 -0.40
N GLY A 150 12.50 26.10 -1.54
CA GLY A 150 13.72 25.35 -1.86
C GLY A 150 13.78 23.91 -1.32
N ASN A 151 12.80 23.49 -0.50
CA ASN A 151 12.69 22.10 -0.05
C ASN A 151 11.88 21.24 -1.05
N ASP A 152 12.44 21.04 -2.25
CA ASP A 152 11.78 20.28 -3.33
C ASP A 152 11.48 18.83 -2.93
N ARG A 153 12.27 18.27 -2.01
CA ARG A 153 12.04 16.93 -1.47
C ARG A 153 10.72 16.84 -0.72
N SER A 154 10.42 17.82 0.14
CA SER A 154 9.14 17.87 0.85
C SER A 154 7.98 18.17 -0.09
N ALA A 155 8.16 19.10 -1.04
CA ALA A 155 7.18 19.37 -2.08
C ALA A 155 6.80 18.09 -2.85
N HIS A 156 7.80 17.27 -3.21
CA HIS A 156 7.59 16.00 -3.91
C HIS A 156 6.87 14.97 -3.04
N VAL A 157 7.20 14.86 -1.75
CA VAL A 157 6.49 13.97 -0.83
C VAL A 157 5.01 14.36 -0.74
N LEU A 158 4.70 15.63 -0.48
CA LEU A 158 3.31 16.10 -0.37
C LEU A 158 2.54 15.87 -1.68
N THR A 159 3.17 16.12 -2.83
CA THR A 159 2.59 15.85 -4.16
C THR A 159 2.29 14.36 -4.35
N LYS A 160 3.22 13.46 -3.97
CA LYS A 160 3.01 12.00 -4.04
C LYS A 160 1.88 11.53 -3.13
N LEU A 161 1.78 12.10 -1.93
CA LEU A 161 0.67 11.85 -1.00
C LEU A 161 -0.67 12.40 -1.52
N GLY A 162 -0.63 13.26 -2.54
CA GLY A 162 -1.79 13.79 -3.23
C GLY A 162 -2.24 15.16 -2.73
N PHE A 163 -1.45 15.84 -1.90
CA PHE A 163 -1.71 17.22 -1.52
C PHE A 163 -1.62 18.14 -2.75
N VAL A 164 -2.30 19.28 -2.68
CA VAL A 164 -2.18 20.39 -3.63
C VAL A 164 -1.92 21.68 -2.91
N GLN A 165 -1.26 22.61 -3.59
CA GLN A 165 -1.08 23.94 -3.06
C GLN A 165 -2.44 24.64 -2.94
N SER A 166 -2.67 25.20 -1.76
CA SER A 166 -3.87 25.96 -1.38
C SER A 166 -3.57 27.44 -1.17
N GLY A 167 -2.30 27.81 -1.03
CA GLY A 167 -1.86 29.18 -0.86
C GLY A 167 -0.39 29.24 -0.48
N VAL A 168 0.01 30.39 0.03
CA VAL A 168 1.33 30.66 0.59
C VAL A 168 1.10 31.44 1.88
N ALA A 169 1.85 31.12 2.93
CA ALA A 169 1.75 31.80 4.20
C ALA A 169 3.15 32.13 4.75
N PRO A 170 3.33 33.28 5.39
CA PRO A 170 4.62 33.67 5.91
C PRO A 170 4.97 32.86 7.18
N THR A 171 6.01 32.03 7.09
CA THR A 171 6.48 31.13 8.14
C THR A 171 7.86 31.55 8.62
N THR A 172 8.02 31.73 9.93
CA THR A 172 9.33 31.97 10.54
C THR A 172 10.10 30.65 10.64
N SER A 173 11.30 30.62 10.06
CA SER A 173 12.24 29.51 10.20
C SER A 173 13.26 29.85 11.28
N ARG A 174 13.20 29.15 12.43
CA ARG A 174 14.18 29.33 13.51
C ARG A 174 15.61 28.94 13.10
N PRO A 175 15.86 27.82 12.39
CA PRO A 175 17.20 27.46 11.96
C PRO A 175 17.83 28.46 10.98
N LEU A 176 17.01 29.03 10.09
CA LEU A 176 17.47 29.99 9.08
C LEU A 176 17.41 31.44 9.59
N ALA A 177 16.88 31.68 10.79
CA ALA A 177 16.66 33.00 11.38
C ALA A 177 15.96 34.01 10.44
N GLN A 178 15.02 33.54 9.63
CA GLN A 178 14.34 34.35 8.61
C GLN A 178 12.87 33.99 8.47
N ARG A 179 12.08 34.92 7.93
CA ARG A 179 10.68 34.71 7.58
C ARG A 179 10.58 34.42 6.08
N LEU A 180 9.91 33.33 5.73
CA LEU A 180 9.78 32.85 4.35
C LEU A 180 8.32 32.65 3.99
N ASP A 181 7.95 32.99 2.77
CA ASP A 181 6.63 32.70 2.22
C ASP A 181 6.54 31.22 1.84
N ALA A 182 6.05 30.41 2.77
CA ALA A 182 6.01 28.96 2.67
C ALA A 182 4.72 28.47 1.96
N PRO A 183 4.83 27.67 0.88
CA PRO A 183 3.68 27.02 0.27
C PRO A 183 2.85 26.22 1.28
N GLN A 184 1.55 26.47 1.27
CA GLN A 184 0.56 25.76 2.08
C GLN A 184 -0.15 24.73 1.23
N MET A 185 -0.18 23.50 1.71
CA MET A 185 -0.65 22.33 0.99
C MET A 185 -1.87 21.75 1.68
N VAL A 186 -2.87 21.30 0.91
CA VAL A 186 -4.08 20.67 1.43
C VAL A 186 -4.37 19.35 0.72
N LEU A 187 -4.81 18.36 1.49
CA LEU A 187 -5.38 17.12 1.00
C LEU A 187 -6.80 16.98 1.52
N THR A 188 -7.79 17.05 0.61
CA THR A 188 -9.19 16.87 0.96
C THR A 188 -9.58 15.39 0.92
N ARG A 189 -10.66 15.04 1.65
CA ARG A 189 -11.23 13.68 1.60
C ARG A 189 -11.59 13.25 0.18
N ALA A 190 -12.19 14.13 -0.61
CA ALA A 190 -12.59 13.84 -1.99
C ALA A 190 -11.37 13.50 -2.87
N ARG A 191 -10.28 14.24 -2.70
CA ARG A 191 -9.03 14.00 -3.43
C ARG A 191 -8.32 12.73 -2.98
N TRP A 192 -8.31 12.44 -1.68
CA TRP A 192 -7.85 11.16 -1.18
C TRP A 192 -8.68 10.00 -1.76
N GLN A 193 -10.01 10.11 -1.75
CA GLN A 193 -10.91 9.09 -2.29
C GLN A 193 -10.72 8.85 -3.79
N SER A 194 -10.55 9.91 -4.59
CA SER A 194 -10.35 9.77 -6.04
C SER A 194 -9.06 9.01 -6.35
N ARG A 195 -7.99 9.21 -5.56
CA ARG A 195 -6.71 8.48 -5.67
C ARG A 195 -6.78 7.02 -5.20
N ARG A 196 -7.84 6.63 -4.50
CA ARG A 196 -8.09 5.25 -4.03
C ARG A 196 -9.22 4.56 -4.78
N SER A 197 -9.78 5.22 -5.78
CA SER A 197 -10.84 4.68 -6.62
C SER A 197 -10.31 4.42 -8.02
N TYR A 198 -10.47 3.18 -8.48
CA TYR A 198 -10.23 2.82 -9.87
C TYR A 198 -11.58 2.58 -10.54
N ARG A 199 -11.74 3.12 -11.75
CA ARG A 199 -12.88 2.85 -12.63
C ARG A 199 -12.43 2.94 -14.09
N LEU A 200 -12.72 1.91 -14.86
CA LEU A 200 -12.54 1.87 -16.30
C LEU A 200 -13.81 1.32 -16.94
N GLU A 201 -14.35 2.04 -17.92
CA GLU A 201 -15.48 1.58 -18.73
C GLU A 201 -14.97 0.95 -20.02
N THR A 202 -15.62 -0.14 -20.41
CA THR A 202 -15.44 -0.80 -21.70
C THR A 202 -16.81 -0.89 -22.38
N PRO A 203 -16.91 -1.30 -23.66
CA PRO A 203 -18.19 -1.36 -24.36
C PRO A 203 -19.28 -2.14 -23.61
N ARG A 204 -18.94 -3.20 -22.87
CA ARG A 204 -19.91 -4.07 -22.18
C ARG A 204 -19.67 -4.23 -20.69
N LEU A 205 -18.54 -3.74 -20.16
CA LEU A 205 -18.10 -3.99 -18.79
C LEU A 205 -17.68 -2.71 -18.08
N THR A 206 -17.73 -2.76 -16.76
CA THR A 206 -17.11 -1.78 -15.88
C THR A 206 -16.08 -2.50 -15.02
N LEU A 207 -14.82 -2.08 -15.09
CA LEU A 207 -13.78 -2.49 -14.15
C LEU A 207 -13.74 -1.46 -13.02
N ARG A 208 -13.83 -1.90 -11.77
CA ARG A 208 -13.86 -0.96 -10.63
C ARG A 208 -13.21 -1.53 -9.38
N SER A 209 -12.78 -0.64 -8.47
CA SER A 209 -12.33 -1.06 -7.14
C SER A 209 -13.32 -2.04 -6.49
N LEU A 210 -12.78 -3.10 -5.90
CA LEU A 210 -13.55 -4.04 -5.10
C LEU A 210 -14.13 -3.36 -3.88
N ARG A 211 -15.38 -3.69 -3.57
CA ARG A 211 -16.10 -3.22 -2.39
C ARG A 211 -16.34 -4.41 -1.48
N LEU A 212 -16.32 -4.20 -0.16
CA LEU A 212 -16.53 -5.30 0.79
C LEU A 212 -17.86 -6.04 0.52
N ARG A 213 -18.90 -5.33 0.06
CA ARG A 213 -20.20 -5.91 -0.33
C ARG A 213 -20.16 -6.88 -1.51
N ASP A 214 -19.08 -6.90 -2.29
CA ASP A 214 -18.91 -7.82 -3.43
C ASP A 214 -18.61 -9.26 -2.98
N TRP A 215 -18.33 -9.47 -1.68
CA TRP A 215 -17.88 -10.75 -1.15
C TRP A 215 -18.78 -11.93 -1.51
N ARG A 216 -20.11 -11.77 -1.52
CA ARG A 216 -21.02 -12.87 -1.87
C ARG A 216 -20.89 -13.29 -3.34
N ALA A 217 -20.71 -12.33 -4.23
CA ALA A 217 -20.52 -12.63 -5.65
C ALA A 217 -19.16 -13.30 -5.88
N LEU A 218 -18.10 -12.72 -5.31
CA LEU A 218 -16.75 -13.29 -5.42
C LEU A 218 -16.65 -14.69 -4.81
N GLN A 219 -17.27 -14.94 -3.66
CA GLN A 219 -17.31 -16.26 -3.05
C GLN A 219 -17.92 -17.30 -3.99
N ARG A 220 -19.11 -17.01 -4.54
CA ARG A 220 -19.79 -17.92 -5.47
C ARG A 220 -18.97 -18.20 -6.73
N LEU A 221 -18.36 -17.16 -7.30
CA LEU A 221 -17.60 -17.28 -8.55
C LEU A 221 -16.25 -17.97 -8.33
N GLY A 222 -15.53 -17.59 -7.27
CA GLY A 222 -14.17 -18.03 -6.99
C GLY A 222 -14.09 -19.40 -6.30
N ALA A 223 -15.14 -19.83 -5.61
CA ALA A 223 -15.22 -21.18 -5.05
C ALA A 223 -15.74 -22.24 -6.05
N ASP A 224 -16.19 -21.82 -7.24
CA ASP A 224 -16.64 -22.76 -8.28
C ASP A 224 -15.48 -23.73 -8.62
N PRO A 225 -15.72 -25.05 -8.63
CA PRO A 225 -14.67 -26.05 -8.84
C PRO A 225 -14.03 -25.99 -10.23
N ARG A 226 -14.62 -25.26 -11.17
CA ARG A 226 -14.02 -24.98 -12.50
C ARG A 226 -13.13 -23.73 -12.50
N VAL A 227 -13.25 -22.88 -11.48
CA VAL A 227 -12.51 -21.61 -11.35
C VAL A 227 -11.39 -21.73 -10.35
N ALA A 228 -11.66 -22.22 -9.13
CA ALA A 228 -10.69 -22.21 -8.04
C ALA A 228 -9.37 -22.92 -8.40
N PRO A 229 -9.39 -24.14 -9.00
CA PRO A 229 -8.16 -24.83 -9.39
C PRO A 229 -7.35 -24.08 -10.46
N MET A 230 -7.94 -23.10 -11.13
CA MET A 230 -7.29 -22.30 -12.16
C MET A 230 -6.62 -21.04 -11.61
N MET A 231 -6.70 -20.80 -10.30
CA MET A 231 -6.16 -19.64 -9.63
C MET A 231 -5.24 -20.05 -8.49
N ALA A 232 -4.08 -19.39 -8.34
CA ALA A 232 -3.12 -19.72 -7.29
C ALA A 232 -3.70 -19.54 -5.87
N SER A 233 -4.48 -18.47 -5.65
CA SER A 233 -4.93 -18.04 -4.32
C SER A 233 -6.38 -18.41 -3.97
N LEU A 234 -7.14 -19.00 -4.88
CA LEU A 234 -8.54 -19.37 -4.62
C LEU A 234 -8.63 -20.83 -4.19
N ARG A 235 -9.58 -21.12 -3.30
CA ARG A 235 -9.82 -22.46 -2.74
C ARG A 235 -11.29 -22.84 -2.82
N THR A 236 -11.55 -24.14 -2.79
CA THR A 236 -12.91 -24.70 -2.71
C THR A 236 -13.00 -25.59 -1.47
N PRO A 237 -13.90 -25.31 -0.51
CA PRO A 237 -14.75 -24.11 -0.39
C PRO A 237 -13.92 -22.84 -0.07
N TRP A 238 -14.47 -21.66 -0.36
CA TRP A 238 -13.87 -20.36 -0.02
C TRP A 238 -14.64 -19.66 1.12
N PRO A 239 -14.14 -19.68 2.37
CA PRO A 239 -14.86 -19.11 3.51
C PRO A 239 -15.09 -17.60 3.40
N ALA A 240 -16.22 -17.13 3.93
CA ALA A 240 -16.63 -15.73 3.81
C ALA A 240 -15.65 -14.73 4.49
N ALA A 241 -14.94 -15.17 5.53
CA ALA A 241 -13.90 -14.35 6.17
C ALA A 241 -12.71 -14.14 5.21
N GLU A 242 -12.23 -15.22 4.59
CA GLU A 242 -11.10 -15.18 3.66
C GLU A 242 -11.41 -14.40 2.38
N VAL A 243 -12.63 -14.48 1.86
CA VAL A 243 -13.05 -13.64 0.73
C VAL A 243 -12.97 -12.16 1.10
N ARG A 244 -13.40 -11.80 2.32
CA ARG A 244 -13.35 -10.42 2.81
C ARG A 244 -11.92 -9.94 3.02
N ASP A 245 -11.04 -10.79 3.51
CA ASP A 245 -9.63 -10.47 3.69
C ASP A 245 -8.90 -10.38 2.34
N TRP A 246 -9.24 -11.24 1.39
CA TRP A 246 -8.76 -11.17 0.02
C TRP A 246 -9.17 -9.86 -0.67
N ILE A 247 -10.40 -9.36 -0.42
CA ILE A 247 -10.82 -8.03 -0.91
C ILE A 247 -9.99 -6.92 -0.26
N ARG A 248 -9.73 -6.98 1.05
CA ARG A 248 -8.99 -5.95 1.79
C ARG A 248 -7.49 -5.93 1.49
N ALA A 249 -6.92 -7.05 1.08
CA ALA A 249 -5.47 -7.20 0.96
C ALA A 249 -4.85 -6.51 -0.27
N ALA A 250 -5.62 -6.13 -1.29
CA ALA A 250 -5.09 -5.46 -2.48
C ALA A 250 -6.04 -4.38 -3.04
N PRO A 251 -6.32 -3.32 -2.27
CA PRO A 251 -7.08 -2.18 -2.76
C PRO A 251 -6.24 -1.39 -3.76
N TYR A 252 -6.92 -0.67 -4.66
CA TYR A 252 -6.23 0.29 -5.52
C TYR A 252 -5.70 1.47 -4.68
N ARG A 253 -4.40 1.76 -4.81
CA ARG A 253 -3.73 2.87 -4.11
C ARG A 253 -2.98 3.82 -5.04
N GLY A 254 -3.31 3.83 -6.34
CA GLY A 254 -2.55 4.62 -7.31
C GLY A 254 -1.19 4.01 -7.67
N ARG A 255 -0.98 2.71 -7.43
CA ARG A 255 0.21 1.93 -7.81
C ARG A 255 -0.16 0.47 -8.08
N PRO A 256 0.65 -0.31 -8.83
CA PRO A 256 0.48 -1.76 -8.99
C PRO A 256 0.39 -2.52 -7.66
N GLY A 257 -0.25 -3.69 -7.65
CA GLY A 257 -0.54 -4.48 -6.44
C GLY A 257 -1.99 -4.39 -5.98
N PHE A 258 -2.94 -4.42 -6.91
CA PHE A 258 -4.36 -4.22 -6.62
C PHE A 258 -5.27 -5.14 -7.44
N ARG A 259 -6.52 -5.29 -6.96
CA ARG A 259 -7.56 -6.11 -7.57
C ARG A 259 -8.85 -5.32 -7.77
N LEU A 260 -9.53 -5.62 -8.87
CA LEU A 260 -10.75 -4.98 -9.33
C LEU A 260 -11.87 -6.00 -9.52
N ALA A 261 -13.12 -5.55 -9.38
CA ALA A 261 -14.27 -6.29 -9.86
C ALA A 261 -14.45 -6.06 -11.36
N ILE A 262 -14.73 -7.14 -12.09
CA ILE A 262 -15.25 -7.08 -13.45
C ILE A 262 -16.77 -7.08 -13.33
N CYS A 263 -17.43 -6.01 -13.74
CA CYS A 263 -18.87 -5.86 -13.64
C CYS A 263 -19.53 -5.84 -15.02
N ARG A 264 -20.69 -6.47 -15.13
CA ARG A 264 -21.58 -6.37 -16.31
C ARG A 264 -22.97 -5.97 -15.85
N ARG A 265 -23.51 -4.86 -16.38
CA ARG A 265 -24.82 -4.31 -15.96
C ARG A 265 -24.93 -4.19 -14.43
N GLY A 266 -23.88 -3.68 -13.79
CA GLY A 266 -23.79 -3.50 -12.34
C GLY A 266 -23.51 -4.77 -11.51
N GLN A 267 -23.56 -5.96 -12.09
CA GLN A 267 -23.30 -7.23 -11.40
C GLN A 267 -21.85 -7.66 -11.51
N VAL A 268 -21.24 -8.10 -10.40
CA VAL A 268 -19.88 -8.68 -10.40
C VAL A 268 -19.91 -10.04 -11.09
N ILE A 269 -19.13 -10.19 -12.16
CA ILE A 269 -19.02 -11.42 -12.95
C ILE A 269 -17.64 -12.09 -12.85
N GLY A 270 -16.69 -11.42 -12.18
CA GLY A 270 -15.33 -11.90 -11.96
C GLY A 270 -14.45 -10.84 -11.35
N SER A 271 -13.14 -11.10 -11.35
CA SER A 271 -12.13 -10.18 -10.86
C SER A 271 -10.89 -10.25 -11.73
N LEU A 272 -10.19 -9.12 -11.84
CA LEU A 272 -8.85 -9.06 -12.40
C LEU A 272 -7.99 -8.15 -11.55
N GLY A 273 -6.68 -8.26 -11.66
CA GLY A 273 -5.76 -7.43 -10.90
C GLY A 273 -4.34 -7.56 -11.39
N LEU A 274 -3.50 -6.70 -10.84
CA LEU A 274 -2.09 -6.61 -11.15
C LEU A 274 -1.28 -6.76 -9.86
N GLY A 275 -0.29 -7.64 -9.86
CA GLY A 275 0.64 -7.84 -8.77
C GLY A 275 1.45 -6.58 -8.44
N PRO A 276 2.09 -6.53 -7.25
CA PRO A 276 2.94 -5.40 -6.89
C PRO A 276 4.15 -5.32 -7.83
N LEU A 277 4.58 -4.09 -8.13
CA LEU A 277 5.81 -3.88 -8.87
C LEU A 277 7.00 -4.24 -7.98
N ARG A 278 7.90 -5.09 -8.49
CA ARG A 278 9.15 -5.48 -7.83
C ARG A 278 10.33 -4.99 -8.66
N ALA A 279 11.44 -4.66 -8.01
CA ALA A 279 12.64 -4.21 -8.71
C ALA A 279 13.07 -5.25 -9.77
N GLY A 280 13.23 -4.79 -11.01
CA GLY A 280 13.65 -5.65 -12.14
C GLY A 280 12.59 -6.62 -12.66
N ALA A 281 11.35 -6.61 -12.16
CA ALA A 281 10.31 -7.54 -12.60
C ALA A 281 9.03 -6.82 -13.06
N ALA A 282 8.49 -7.28 -14.19
CA ALA A 282 7.17 -6.88 -14.65
C ALA A 282 6.10 -7.42 -13.68
N PRO A 283 5.03 -6.66 -13.41
CA PRO A 283 3.98 -7.12 -12.52
C PRO A 283 3.10 -8.18 -13.18
N ASP A 284 2.62 -9.13 -12.37
CA ASP A 284 1.83 -10.27 -12.83
C ASP A 284 0.33 -9.95 -12.88
N LEU A 285 -0.30 -10.24 -14.02
CA LEU A 285 -1.73 -10.13 -14.25
C LEU A 285 -2.43 -11.44 -13.85
N ALA A 286 -3.47 -11.32 -13.03
CA ALA A 286 -4.36 -12.42 -12.72
C ALA A 286 -5.83 -12.04 -12.99
N TYR A 287 -6.63 -12.97 -13.51
CA TYR A 287 -8.05 -12.75 -13.75
C TYR A 287 -8.86 -14.04 -13.69
N PHE A 288 -10.14 -13.93 -13.33
CA PHE A 288 -11.11 -15.00 -13.48
C PHE A 288 -12.50 -14.44 -13.77
N LEU A 289 -13.33 -15.24 -14.43
CA LEU A 289 -14.76 -14.99 -14.64
C LEU A 289 -15.57 -16.20 -14.18
N GLY A 290 -16.82 -15.97 -13.78
CA GLY A 290 -17.76 -17.07 -13.55
C GLY A 290 -18.03 -17.87 -14.83
N PRO A 291 -18.24 -19.20 -14.74
CA PRO A 291 -18.43 -20.06 -15.91
C PRO A 291 -19.56 -19.65 -16.85
N ARG A 292 -20.64 -19.05 -16.32
CA ARG A 292 -21.77 -18.51 -17.11
C ARG A 292 -21.39 -17.35 -18.05
N HIS A 293 -20.18 -16.83 -17.93
CA HIS A 293 -19.67 -15.69 -18.70
C HIS A 293 -18.51 -16.07 -19.64
N TRP A 294 -18.11 -17.34 -19.66
CA TRP A 294 -17.05 -17.83 -20.55
C TRP A 294 -17.50 -17.89 -22.01
N GLY A 295 -16.55 -17.91 -22.95
CA GLY A 295 -16.82 -18.02 -24.39
C GLY A 295 -17.44 -16.78 -25.05
N ARG A 296 -17.68 -15.71 -24.29
CA ARG A 296 -18.42 -14.51 -24.76
C ARG A 296 -17.55 -13.28 -25.02
N GLY A 297 -16.22 -13.46 -24.96
CA GLY A 297 -15.23 -12.39 -25.17
C GLY A 297 -15.01 -11.45 -23.98
N PHE A 298 -15.74 -11.59 -22.87
CA PHE A 298 -15.60 -10.68 -21.72
C PHE A 298 -14.22 -10.67 -21.08
N ALA A 299 -13.51 -11.81 -21.02
CA ALA A 299 -12.15 -11.85 -20.47
C ALA A 299 -11.17 -11.09 -21.38
N THR A 300 -11.24 -11.30 -22.70
CA THR A 300 -10.41 -10.58 -23.67
C THR A 300 -10.66 -9.07 -23.61
N GLU A 301 -11.93 -8.64 -23.56
CA GLU A 301 -12.30 -7.23 -23.42
C GLU A 301 -11.77 -6.63 -22.11
N ALA A 302 -12.05 -7.29 -20.97
CA ALA A 302 -11.65 -6.79 -19.66
C ALA A 302 -10.13 -6.70 -19.51
N VAL A 303 -9.42 -7.77 -19.90
CA VAL A 303 -7.96 -7.82 -19.78
C VAL A 303 -7.29 -6.86 -20.76
N GLY A 304 -7.74 -6.80 -22.02
CA GLY A 304 -7.17 -5.90 -23.01
C GLY A 304 -7.26 -4.44 -22.59
N ALA A 305 -8.46 -3.98 -22.20
CA ALA A 305 -8.67 -2.63 -21.72
C ALA A 305 -7.88 -2.33 -20.43
N PHE A 306 -7.86 -3.27 -19.48
CA PHE A 306 -7.12 -3.13 -18.23
C PHE A 306 -5.62 -2.99 -18.46
N VAL A 307 -5.04 -3.87 -19.28
CA VAL A 307 -3.60 -3.87 -19.57
C VAL A 307 -3.17 -2.58 -20.26
N ALA A 308 -3.96 -2.11 -21.24
CA ALA A 308 -3.72 -0.81 -21.89
C ALA A 308 -3.70 0.33 -20.88
N ASP A 309 -4.73 0.43 -20.02
CA ASP A 309 -4.82 1.49 -19.02
C ASP A 309 -3.67 1.44 -18.01
N VAL A 310 -3.32 0.26 -17.46
CA VAL A 310 -2.28 0.18 -16.42
C VAL A 310 -0.87 0.36 -16.98
N MET A 311 -0.61 -0.04 -18.24
CA MET A 311 0.66 0.25 -18.89
C MET A 311 0.86 1.74 -19.08
N ASP A 312 -0.18 2.45 -19.53
CA ASP A 312 -0.13 3.90 -19.68
C ASP A 312 -0.03 4.62 -18.33
N ARG A 313 -0.97 4.32 -17.42
CA ARG A 313 -1.10 4.95 -16.11
C ARG A 313 0.13 4.80 -15.21
N PHE A 314 0.87 3.71 -15.32
CA PHE A 314 2.03 3.41 -14.48
C PHE A 314 3.35 3.32 -15.25
N ASP A 315 3.34 3.71 -16.52
CA ASP A 315 4.51 3.67 -17.40
C ASP A 315 5.19 2.29 -17.41
N LEU A 316 4.40 1.22 -17.48
CA LEU A 316 4.93 -0.14 -17.40
C LEU A 316 5.51 -0.56 -18.75
N PRO A 317 6.76 -1.04 -18.81
CA PRO A 317 7.34 -1.53 -20.05
C PRO A 317 6.73 -2.87 -20.49
N ALA A 318 6.22 -3.66 -19.53
CA ALA A 318 5.62 -4.96 -19.78
C ALA A 318 4.73 -5.43 -18.62
N VAL A 319 3.93 -6.45 -18.89
CA VAL A 319 3.11 -7.21 -17.92
C VAL A 319 3.33 -8.70 -18.15
N THR A 320 3.39 -9.50 -17.08
CA THR A 320 3.42 -10.97 -17.17
C THR A 320 2.07 -11.57 -16.83
N ALA A 321 1.85 -12.81 -17.26
CA ALA A 321 0.71 -13.60 -16.84
C ALA A 321 1.06 -15.09 -16.88
N GLY A 322 0.37 -15.91 -16.09
CA GLY A 322 0.44 -17.36 -16.18
C GLY A 322 -0.93 -18.00 -16.34
N HIS A 323 -0.97 -19.20 -16.91
CA HIS A 323 -2.15 -20.06 -16.77
C HIS A 323 -1.75 -21.55 -16.69
N PHE A 324 -2.50 -22.32 -15.91
CA PHE A 324 -2.35 -23.77 -15.93
C PHE A 324 -2.61 -24.34 -17.31
N ALA A 325 -1.81 -25.32 -17.74
CA ALA A 325 -1.84 -25.88 -19.08
C ALA A 325 -3.20 -26.53 -19.44
N ASP A 326 -3.96 -26.98 -18.44
CA ASP A 326 -5.32 -27.51 -18.57
C ASP A 326 -6.41 -26.41 -18.62
N ASN A 327 -6.02 -25.13 -18.67
CA ASN A 327 -6.90 -23.99 -18.90
C ASN A 327 -6.66 -23.35 -20.28
N PRO A 328 -7.16 -23.97 -21.37
CA PRO A 328 -7.02 -23.41 -22.71
C PRO A 328 -7.82 -22.11 -22.92
N GLY A 329 -8.79 -21.82 -22.04
CA GLY A 329 -9.57 -20.59 -22.07
C GLY A 329 -8.69 -19.36 -21.83
N SER A 330 -7.87 -19.37 -20.78
CA SER A 330 -6.92 -18.28 -20.49
C SER A 330 -5.83 -18.17 -21.55
N GLY A 331 -5.30 -19.31 -22.04
CA GLY A 331 -4.32 -19.31 -23.14
C GLY A 331 -4.84 -18.60 -24.40
N ARG A 332 -6.11 -18.83 -24.79
CA ARG A 332 -6.73 -18.11 -25.92
C ARG A 332 -6.88 -16.60 -25.66
N VAL A 333 -7.15 -16.19 -24.43
CA VAL A 333 -7.24 -14.75 -24.08
C VAL A 333 -5.87 -14.10 -24.22
N LEU A 334 -4.83 -14.69 -23.62
CA LEU A 334 -3.46 -14.18 -23.69
C LEU A 334 -2.95 -14.09 -25.13
N GLY A 335 -3.13 -15.17 -25.92
CA GLY A 335 -2.72 -15.18 -27.32
C GLY A 335 -3.43 -14.13 -28.19
N LYS A 336 -4.74 -13.88 -27.96
CA LYS A 336 -5.47 -12.81 -28.67
C LYS A 336 -4.93 -11.43 -28.37
N LEU A 337 -4.47 -11.20 -27.14
CA LEU A 337 -3.94 -9.90 -26.69
C LEU A 337 -2.47 -9.68 -27.06
N GLY A 338 -1.80 -10.68 -27.66
CA GLY A 338 -0.42 -10.57 -28.10
C GLY A 338 0.62 -10.99 -27.06
N PHE A 339 0.21 -11.62 -25.96
CA PHE A 339 1.15 -12.19 -24.99
C PHE A 339 1.95 -13.32 -25.67
N VAL A 340 3.26 -13.31 -25.44
CA VAL A 340 4.20 -14.31 -25.94
C VAL A 340 4.60 -15.24 -24.80
N ARG A 341 4.63 -16.55 -25.07
CA ARG A 341 5.04 -17.55 -24.09
C ARG A 341 6.55 -17.41 -23.81
N THR A 342 6.91 -17.31 -22.54
CA THR A 342 8.31 -17.16 -22.10
C THR A 342 8.86 -18.39 -21.39
N GLY A 343 8.00 -19.31 -20.97
CA GLY A 343 8.43 -20.53 -20.30
C GLY A 343 7.28 -21.35 -19.72
N GLU A 344 7.64 -22.25 -18.82
CA GLU A 344 6.71 -23.01 -17.98
C GLU A 344 7.36 -23.36 -16.64
N GLU A 345 6.52 -23.62 -15.64
CA GLU A 345 6.92 -24.05 -14.30
C GLU A 345 5.87 -25.00 -13.72
N MET A 346 6.16 -25.61 -12.57
CA MET A 346 5.15 -26.27 -11.75
C MET A 346 4.65 -25.30 -10.69
N ALA A 347 3.34 -25.03 -10.68
CA ALA A 347 2.73 -24.11 -9.73
C ALA A 347 1.64 -24.83 -8.90
N LEU A 348 1.46 -24.40 -7.66
CA LEU A 348 0.39 -24.89 -6.80
C LEU A 348 -0.80 -23.92 -6.84
N SER A 349 -2.01 -24.48 -6.87
CA SER A 349 -3.25 -23.76 -6.56
C SER A 349 -3.73 -24.20 -5.19
N ALA A 350 -4.26 -23.27 -4.40
CA ALA A 350 -4.91 -23.59 -3.12
C ALA A 350 -6.16 -24.50 -3.26
N ALA A 351 -6.61 -24.78 -4.49
CA ALA A 351 -7.68 -25.73 -4.81
C ALA A 351 -7.18 -27.01 -5.52
N ARG A 352 -5.86 -27.24 -5.65
CA ARG A 352 -5.29 -28.48 -6.18
C ARG A 352 -4.53 -29.23 -5.08
N LEU A 353 -4.55 -30.56 -5.15
CA LEU A 353 -3.76 -31.41 -4.25
C LEU A 353 -2.28 -31.42 -4.64
N GLU A 354 -2.00 -31.34 -5.93
CA GLU A 354 -0.65 -31.45 -6.48
C GLU A 354 -0.33 -30.22 -7.34
N PRO A 355 0.97 -29.84 -7.44
CA PRO A 355 1.42 -28.86 -8.41
C PRO A 355 1.01 -29.27 -9.83
N ALA A 356 0.66 -28.28 -10.65
CA ALA A 356 0.32 -28.49 -12.05
C ALA A 356 1.15 -27.56 -12.95
N ARG A 357 1.33 -27.99 -14.20
CA ARG A 357 2.12 -27.24 -15.18
C ARG A 357 1.47 -25.89 -15.48
N ASN A 358 2.20 -24.81 -15.23
CA ASN A 358 1.82 -23.43 -15.45
C ASN A 358 2.62 -22.84 -16.61
N LEU A 359 1.94 -22.30 -17.61
CA LEU A 359 2.56 -21.70 -18.79
C LEU A 359 2.72 -20.20 -18.57
N LEU A 360 3.94 -19.69 -18.74
CA LEU A 360 4.29 -18.32 -18.45
C LEU A 360 4.31 -17.47 -19.71
N TYR A 361 3.81 -16.24 -19.61
CA TYR A 361 3.66 -15.31 -20.70
C TYR A 361 4.11 -13.91 -20.32
N ARG A 362 4.55 -13.16 -21.33
CA ARG A 362 4.90 -11.74 -21.23
C ARG A 362 4.25 -10.97 -22.38
N LEU A 363 3.80 -9.75 -22.07
CA LEU A 363 3.40 -8.77 -23.07
C LEU A 363 4.21 -7.49 -22.87
N ASP A 364 4.98 -7.11 -23.88
CA ASP A 364 5.66 -5.82 -23.94
C ASP A 364 4.68 -4.72 -24.41
N ARG A 365 4.91 -3.48 -23.96
CA ARG A 365 3.99 -2.35 -24.18
C ARG A 365 3.61 -2.13 -25.65
N ASN A 366 4.57 -2.34 -26.56
CA ASN A 366 4.39 -2.12 -28.00
C ASN A 366 3.76 -3.33 -28.72
N SER A 367 3.46 -4.41 -28.01
CA SER A 367 2.96 -5.67 -28.58
C SER A 367 1.47 -5.89 -28.30
N LEU A 368 0.82 -5.00 -27.55
CA LEU A 368 -0.60 -5.11 -27.24
C LEU A 368 -1.43 -5.00 -28.52
N ARG A 369 -2.16 -6.07 -28.84
CA ARG A 369 -3.06 -6.10 -29.99
C ARG A 369 -4.37 -5.40 -29.64
N GLN A 370 -4.81 -4.51 -30.52
CA GLN A 370 -6.16 -3.93 -30.46
C GLN A 370 -7.18 -5.08 -30.53
N VAL A 371 -8.11 -5.09 -29.57
CA VAL A 371 -9.24 -6.04 -29.58
C VAL A 371 -10.34 -5.39 -30.41
N PRO A 372 -10.86 -6.04 -31.46
CA PRO A 372 -11.94 -5.50 -32.27
C PRO A 372 -13.26 -5.34 -31.51
#